data_AF-A0A0P7XJA1-F1
#
_entry.id   AF-A0A0P7XJA1-F1
#
_cell.length_a   1.000
_cell.length_b   1.000
_cell.length_c   1.000
_cell.angle_alpha   90.00
_cell.angle_beta   90.00
_cell.angle_gamma   90.00
#
_symmetry.space_group_name_H-M   'P 1'
#
loop_
_entity.id
_entity.type
_entity.pdbx_description
1 polymer ?
#
loop_
_entity_poly.entity_id
_entity_poly.type
_entity_poly.pdbx_seq_one_letter_code
_entity_poly.pdbx_strand_id
1 'polypeptide(L)'
;MSDANQALSRKRGRKVSHSPGKKRRGMGQVRSAHGFSAETNFLTMPPTLPIAVLEEVFMNVPARELVCVCRLVCRQWKEVVDSTSLWRNRCRREGYELRNASSLPKDWRQFYFLCKKRRNLLKNPRAEGQFSGWNILEDGGDKWKIEDVSQEHLLPDETVKKYFVTSYTSCMKCQLIDLVKEGYGPAFMDEVQPDIIVSDWYSPRWDCGCVYNFSVELLNQKKKVIREFHPDPVYFEQWNDMQWKQGPRGMDPILESLGTLDWILVLRRRSAMLPTLPIAVLEEVFTNVPARELVCVCRLVCRQWKELVDSTSLWRDRCRREGYEPRNASNPLKDWRQFYFLCKRRRNLLKNPRAEEEDFDGWNIVKNGGDGWNVENVSREYPLPDRAVRKHFATSYDFCIKSQLIDLVKEGYGAAFMDEVQPDVIASEWYSPCQDCGCVYQFCVELLDQNKMVIQKFCPSPLSFHYPNVMNWRQIKHVFRDYGPGVRFIRFTHGGKDTRFWAGWYGIRITNSSVEISPSGDA
;
A
#
# COMPACT_ATOMS: atom_id res chain seq x y z
N MET A 1 57.25 -5.02 -34.66
CA MET A 1 57.46 -5.04 -36.11
C MET A 1 56.22 -5.62 -36.76
N SER A 2 55.83 -4.97 -37.85
CA SER A 2 54.67 -5.16 -38.70
C SER A 2 54.48 -6.59 -39.21
N ASP A 3 53.21 -7.00 -39.14
CA ASP A 3 52.40 -7.74 -40.10
C ASP A 3 52.89 -9.03 -40.81
N ALA A 4 52.01 -10.01 -40.62
CA ALA A 4 51.37 -10.85 -41.63
C ALA A 4 51.95 -12.25 -41.97
N ASN A 5 51.11 -13.23 -41.59
CA ASN A 5 50.64 -14.37 -42.37
C ASN A 5 51.64 -15.37 -42.97
N GLN A 6 51.58 -16.61 -42.48
CA GLN A 6 51.03 -17.73 -43.26
C GLN A 6 50.89 -19.00 -42.42
N ALA A 7 49.83 -19.75 -42.70
CA ALA A 7 49.46 -20.98 -42.03
C ALA A 7 49.86 -22.23 -42.84
N LEU A 8 50.31 -23.24 -42.07
CA LEU A 8 50.06 -24.69 -42.19
C LEU A 8 50.57 -25.49 -43.41
N SER A 9 51.42 -26.49 -43.12
CA SER A 9 51.08 -27.91 -43.40
C SER A 9 52.07 -28.93 -42.80
N ARG A 10 51.53 -29.78 -41.91
CA ARG A 10 51.75 -31.24 -41.72
C ARG A 10 53.17 -31.79 -41.39
N LYS A 11 53.26 -32.48 -40.24
CA LYS A 11 53.18 -33.97 -40.14
C LYS A 11 53.30 -34.51 -38.69
N ARG A 12 52.31 -35.34 -38.35
CA ARG A 12 52.27 -36.56 -37.50
C ARG A 12 53.42 -36.86 -36.50
N GLY A 13 53.03 -37.22 -35.27
CA GLY A 13 53.87 -38.06 -34.39
C GLY A 13 53.34 -38.18 -32.95
N ARG A 14 53.03 -39.40 -32.52
CA ARG A 14 52.33 -39.79 -31.28
C ARG A 14 53.25 -39.83 -30.03
N LYS A 15 52.60 -39.63 -28.87
CA LYS A 15 52.72 -40.39 -27.59
C LYS A 15 53.85 -40.10 -26.57
N VAL A 16 53.39 -39.71 -25.37
CA VAL A 16 53.51 -40.41 -24.06
C VAL A 16 54.51 -39.88 -23.00
N SER A 17 53.91 -39.63 -21.82
CA SER A 17 54.38 -39.68 -20.43
C SER A 17 55.55 -38.80 -19.98
N HIS A 18 55.26 -37.95 -18.98
CA HIS A 18 56.24 -37.35 -18.08
C HIS A 18 55.81 -37.47 -16.62
N SER A 19 56.62 -38.19 -15.86
CA SER A 19 56.96 -38.07 -14.43
C SER A 19 58.06 -39.13 -14.19
N PRO A 20 59.05 -38.97 -13.28
CA PRO A 20 58.99 -38.21 -12.02
C PRO A 20 60.29 -37.46 -11.61
N GLY A 21 60.24 -36.72 -10.47
CA GLY A 21 61.25 -36.91 -9.42
C GLY A 21 62.25 -35.79 -9.04
N LYS A 22 61.88 -35.04 -7.99
CA LYS A 22 62.64 -34.74 -6.74
C LYS A 22 64.02 -34.03 -6.76
N LYS A 23 64.15 -33.02 -5.88
CA LYS A 23 65.15 -32.88 -4.78
C LYS A 23 64.73 -31.73 -3.83
N ARG A 24 64.40 -32.00 -2.54
CA ARG A 24 65.24 -31.95 -1.30
C ARG A 24 65.56 -30.49 -0.86
N ARG A 25 65.52 -30.04 0.41
CA ARG A 25 65.52 -30.64 1.77
C ARG A 25 65.32 -29.55 2.86
N GLY A 26 64.85 -29.93 4.06
CA GLY A 26 64.95 -29.20 5.35
C GLY A 26 63.62 -29.16 6.13
N MET A 27 63.23 -30.14 6.99
CA MET A 27 63.53 -30.33 8.45
C MET A 27 63.36 -29.06 9.30
N GLY A 28 62.55 -28.97 10.38
CA GLY A 28 61.65 -29.87 11.13
C GLY A 28 60.67 -29.04 12.00
N GLN A 29 59.42 -29.49 12.22
CA GLN A 29 58.87 -30.10 13.47
C GLN A 29 58.68 -29.08 14.65
N VAL A 30 57.57 -28.94 15.42
CA VAL A 30 56.24 -29.57 15.67
C VAL A 30 55.44 -28.52 16.52
N ARG A 31 54.12 -28.24 16.45
CA ARG A 31 52.94 -28.93 17.06
C ARG A 31 51.69 -28.04 16.79
N SER A 32 50.66 -28.60 16.13
CA SER A 32 49.32 -28.98 16.68
C SER A 32 48.43 -27.79 17.04
N ALA A 33 47.25 -27.59 16.45
CA ALA A 33 46.14 -28.52 16.53
C ALA A 33 45.18 -28.51 15.32
N HIS A 34 44.58 -29.69 15.12
CA HIS A 34 43.39 -30.06 14.35
C HIS A 34 42.38 -28.90 14.15
N GLY A 35 41.82 -28.66 12.96
CA GLY A 35 41.21 -29.64 12.07
C GLY A 35 39.70 -29.65 12.30
N PHE A 36 38.96 -28.79 11.59
CA PHE A 36 37.55 -29.03 11.30
C PHE A 36 37.25 -28.66 9.85
N SER A 37 36.68 -29.67 9.19
CA SER A 37 36.13 -29.70 7.85
C SER A 37 35.32 -28.44 7.52
N ALA A 38 35.62 -27.81 6.38
CA ALA A 38 34.75 -26.83 5.77
C ALA A 38 33.55 -27.55 5.16
N GLU A 39 32.51 -27.78 5.97
CA GLU A 39 31.20 -28.12 5.44
C GLU A 39 30.61 -26.89 4.75
N THR A 40 30.36 -27.09 3.46
CA THR A 40 29.57 -26.26 2.57
C THR A 40 28.21 -25.93 3.18
N ASN A 41 28.08 -24.77 3.82
CA ASN A 41 26.77 -24.19 4.08
C ASN A 41 26.24 -23.57 2.78
N PHE A 42 25.40 -24.35 2.10
CA PHE A 42 24.45 -23.83 1.14
C PHE A 42 23.71 -22.64 1.76
N LEU A 43 23.90 -21.45 1.19
CA LEU A 43 23.00 -20.32 1.41
C LEU A 43 21.61 -20.76 0.96
N THR A 44 20.79 -21.23 1.90
CA THR A 44 19.37 -21.45 1.69
C THR A 44 18.76 -20.11 1.28
N MET A 45 18.42 -20.01 0.00
CA MET A 45 17.65 -18.90 -0.56
C MET A 45 16.43 -18.60 0.33
N PRO A 46 16.12 -17.33 0.63
CA PRO A 46 14.93 -17.00 1.40
C PRO A 46 13.69 -17.58 0.69
N PRO A 47 12.65 -18.01 1.43
CA PRO A 47 11.47 -18.62 0.84
C PRO A 47 10.86 -17.64 -0.16
N THR A 48 10.95 -18.00 -1.44
CA THR A 48 10.35 -17.24 -2.53
C THR A 48 8.85 -17.29 -2.34
N LEU A 49 8.22 -16.14 -2.10
CA LEU A 49 6.78 -16.00 -2.20
C LEU A 49 6.33 -16.62 -3.55
N PRO A 50 5.24 -17.41 -3.58
CA PRO A 50 4.72 -17.93 -4.84
C PRO A 50 4.50 -16.78 -5.83
N ILE A 51 4.83 -17.00 -7.10
CA ILE A 51 4.72 -15.97 -8.15
C ILE A 51 3.31 -15.36 -8.18
N ALA A 52 2.26 -16.18 -8.04
CA ALA A 52 0.89 -15.72 -7.99
C ALA A 52 0.60 -14.74 -6.84
N VAL A 53 1.23 -14.93 -5.67
CA VAL A 53 1.07 -14.01 -4.52
C VAL A 53 1.83 -12.71 -4.79
N LEU A 54 3.03 -12.77 -5.38
CA LEU A 54 3.78 -11.58 -5.78
C LEU A 54 3.05 -10.77 -6.86
N GLU A 55 2.43 -11.44 -7.83
CA GLU A 55 1.58 -10.79 -8.82
C GLU A 55 0.43 -10.04 -8.14
N GLU A 56 -0.29 -10.67 -7.21
CA GLU A 56 -1.40 -10.03 -6.50
C GLU A 56 -0.93 -8.83 -5.64
N VAL A 57 0.25 -8.91 -5.02
CA VAL A 57 0.85 -7.75 -4.33
C VAL A 57 1.14 -6.62 -5.33
N PHE A 58 1.75 -6.93 -6.48
CA PHE A 58 2.08 -5.95 -7.51
C PHE A 58 0.84 -5.32 -8.17
N MET A 59 -0.30 -6.03 -8.21
CA MET A 59 -1.57 -5.47 -8.68
C MET A 59 -1.98 -4.23 -7.87
N ASN A 60 -1.58 -4.15 -6.60
CA ASN A 60 -1.88 -3.03 -5.70
C ASN A 60 -0.84 -1.89 -5.76
N VAL A 61 0.25 -2.05 -6.52
CA VAL A 61 1.30 -1.03 -6.70
C VAL A 61 1.04 -0.25 -8.00
N PRO A 62 1.23 1.08 -8.04
CA PRO A 62 1.08 1.85 -9.27
C PRO A 62 1.98 1.32 -10.40
N ALA A 63 1.42 1.14 -11.59
CA ALA A 63 2.10 0.53 -12.73
C ALA A 63 3.46 1.17 -13.07
N ARG A 64 3.57 2.50 -12.97
CA ARG A 64 4.83 3.22 -13.20
C ARG A 64 5.91 2.82 -12.20
N GLU A 65 5.54 2.69 -10.93
CA GLU A 65 6.46 2.27 -9.86
C GLU A 65 6.89 0.81 -10.02
N LEU A 66 6.00 -0.07 -10.52
CA LEU A 66 6.39 -1.43 -10.85
C LEU A 66 7.55 -1.47 -11.86
N VAL A 67 7.44 -0.69 -12.93
CA VAL A 67 8.43 -0.70 -14.03
C VAL A 67 9.71 0.03 -13.65
N CYS A 68 9.60 1.19 -13.01
CA CYS A 68 10.74 2.06 -12.72
C CYS A 68 11.47 1.67 -11.42
N VAL A 69 10.77 1.05 -10.46
CA VAL A 69 11.31 0.79 -9.12
C VAL A 69 11.30 -0.70 -8.82
N CYS A 70 10.14 -1.36 -8.79
CA CYS A 70 10.03 -2.77 -8.35
C CYS A 70 10.84 -3.72 -9.26
N ARG A 71 10.89 -3.44 -10.56
CA ARG A 71 11.69 -4.18 -11.54
C ARG A 71 13.19 -4.17 -11.26
N LEU A 72 13.69 -3.18 -10.52
CA LEU A 72 15.12 -3.03 -10.20
C LEU A 72 15.51 -3.66 -8.86
N VAL A 73 14.53 -4.14 -8.08
CA VAL A 73 14.76 -4.66 -6.71
C VAL A 73 15.55 -5.96 -6.72
N CYS A 74 15.09 -6.99 -7.45
CA CYS A 74 15.78 -8.27 -7.56
C CYS A 74 15.36 -9.04 -8.82
N ARG A 75 16.03 -10.16 -9.12
CA ARG A 75 15.75 -10.98 -10.31
C ARG A 75 14.32 -11.51 -10.36
N GLN A 76 13.81 -12.02 -9.23
CA GLN A 76 12.45 -12.57 -9.15
C GLN A 76 11.40 -11.47 -9.42
N TRP A 77 11.57 -10.28 -8.83
CA TRP A 77 10.65 -9.17 -9.04
C TRP A 77 10.69 -8.67 -10.47
N LYS A 78 11.88 -8.60 -11.07
CA LYS A 78 12.04 -8.31 -12.49
C LYS A 78 11.27 -9.30 -13.37
N GLU A 79 11.37 -10.59 -13.09
CA GLU A 79 10.67 -11.64 -13.85
C GLU A 79 9.15 -11.50 -13.73
N VAL A 80 8.63 -11.21 -12.52
CA VAL A 80 7.20 -10.99 -12.32
C VAL A 80 6.73 -9.70 -12.99
N VAL A 81 7.48 -8.59 -12.88
CA VAL A 81 7.15 -7.33 -13.56
C VAL A 81 7.23 -7.43 -15.08
N ASP A 82 8.16 -8.23 -15.61
CA ASP A 82 8.28 -8.47 -17.06
C ASP A 82 7.32 -9.59 -17.54
N SER A 83 6.54 -10.22 -16.64
CA SER A 83 5.62 -11.31 -16.99
C SER A 83 4.37 -10.83 -17.73
N THR A 84 3.92 -11.63 -18.70
CA THR A 84 2.66 -11.35 -19.41
C THR A 84 1.43 -11.50 -18.52
N SER A 85 1.45 -12.45 -17.57
CA SER A 85 0.35 -12.75 -16.64
C SER A 85 -0.03 -11.53 -15.81
N LEU A 86 0.95 -10.85 -15.20
CA LEU A 86 0.72 -9.67 -14.38
C LEU A 86 -0.07 -8.59 -15.14
N TRP A 87 0.42 -8.18 -16.32
CA TRP A 87 -0.18 -7.09 -17.08
C TRP A 87 -1.52 -7.49 -17.72
N ARG A 88 -1.65 -8.74 -18.17
CA ARG A 88 -2.93 -9.27 -18.66
C ARG A 88 -4.00 -9.27 -17.56
N ASN A 89 -3.65 -9.74 -16.36
CA ASN A 89 -4.55 -9.75 -15.22
C ASN A 89 -4.90 -8.32 -14.77
N ARG A 90 -3.92 -7.41 -14.81
CA ARG A 90 -4.14 -5.99 -14.53
C ARG A 90 -5.11 -5.35 -15.52
N CYS A 91 -4.93 -5.60 -16.82
CA CYS A 91 -5.86 -5.14 -17.85
C CYS A 91 -7.28 -5.65 -17.59
N ARG A 92 -7.45 -6.93 -17.26
CA ARG A 92 -8.78 -7.51 -16.94
C ARG A 92 -9.42 -6.85 -15.72
N ARG A 93 -8.66 -6.66 -14.63
CA ARG A 93 -9.17 -6.08 -13.38
C ARG A 93 -9.56 -4.61 -13.52
N GLU A 94 -8.83 -3.87 -14.34
CA GLU A 94 -9.10 -2.44 -14.62
C GLU A 94 -10.07 -2.23 -15.81
N GLY A 95 -10.64 -3.32 -16.38
CA GLY A 95 -11.66 -3.24 -17.43
C GLY A 95 -11.14 -2.87 -18.83
N TYR A 96 -9.86 -3.10 -19.11
CA TYR A 96 -9.27 -2.86 -20.43
C TYR A 96 -9.48 -4.04 -21.37
N GLU A 97 -10.35 -3.85 -22.37
CA GLU A 97 -10.70 -4.86 -23.36
C GLU A 97 -9.89 -4.71 -24.67
N LEU A 98 -9.72 -5.83 -25.36
CA LEU A 98 -9.16 -5.85 -26.72
C LEU A 98 -10.23 -5.39 -27.71
N ARG A 99 -9.87 -4.46 -28.60
CA ARG A 99 -10.79 -4.03 -29.67
C ARG A 99 -11.04 -5.10 -30.72
N ASN A 100 -10.08 -6.02 -30.89
CA ASN A 100 -10.21 -7.15 -31.79
C ASN A 100 -9.70 -8.41 -31.09
N ALA A 101 -10.59 -9.38 -30.87
CA ALA A 101 -10.26 -10.61 -30.16
C ALA A 101 -9.26 -11.51 -30.92
N SER A 102 -9.10 -11.29 -32.23
CA SER A 102 -8.21 -12.06 -33.10
C SER A 102 -6.74 -11.61 -33.07
N SER A 103 -6.41 -10.42 -32.53
CA SER A 103 -5.03 -9.94 -32.41
C SER A 103 -4.61 -9.74 -30.95
N LEU A 104 -3.87 -10.70 -30.40
CA LEU A 104 -3.31 -10.57 -29.04
C LEU A 104 -2.15 -9.55 -29.03
N PRO A 105 -2.04 -8.69 -28.00
CA PRO A 105 -0.92 -7.76 -27.88
C PRO A 105 0.41 -8.50 -27.77
N LYS A 106 1.43 -8.03 -28.49
CA LYS A 106 2.81 -8.56 -28.42
C LYS A 106 3.45 -8.29 -27.05
N ASP A 107 3.18 -7.12 -26.45
CA ASP A 107 3.62 -6.75 -25.09
C ASP A 107 2.42 -6.21 -24.29
N TRP A 108 1.98 -6.98 -23.30
CA TRP A 108 0.83 -6.64 -22.44
C TRP A 108 1.10 -5.43 -21.52
N ARG A 109 2.35 -5.19 -21.14
CA ARG A 109 2.73 -4.00 -20.36
C ARG A 109 2.54 -2.75 -21.21
N GLN A 110 3.03 -2.76 -22.45
CA GLN A 110 2.86 -1.64 -23.37
C GLN A 110 1.38 -1.38 -23.65
N PHE A 111 0.63 -2.45 -23.94
CA PHE A 111 -0.82 -2.39 -24.12
C PHE A 111 -1.52 -1.73 -22.91
N TYR A 112 -1.19 -2.14 -21.68
CA TYR A 112 -1.74 -1.53 -20.47
C TYR A 112 -1.50 -0.02 -20.41
N PHE A 113 -0.26 0.44 -20.61
CA PHE A 113 0.05 1.87 -20.54
C PHE A 113 -0.59 2.68 -21.66
N LEU A 114 -0.72 2.11 -22.86
CA LEU A 114 -1.45 2.71 -23.96
C LEU A 114 -2.94 2.86 -23.64
N CYS A 115 -3.58 1.80 -23.13
CA CYS A 115 -4.98 1.83 -22.71
C CYS A 115 -5.23 2.86 -21.61
N LYS A 116 -4.35 2.95 -20.61
CA LYS A 116 -4.50 3.91 -19.50
C LYS A 116 -4.41 5.37 -19.95
N LYS A 117 -3.65 5.65 -21.01
CA LYS A 117 -3.52 6.99 -21.58
C LYS A 117 -4.49 7.26 -22.73
N ARG A 118 -5.26 6.25 -23.14
CA ARG A 118 -6.13 6.32 -24.31
C ARG A 118 -7.23 7.36 -24.11
N ARG A 119 -7.21 8.40 -24.93
CA ARG A 119 -8.21 9.46 -24.99
C ARG A 119 -8.10 10.19 -26.33
N ASN A 120 -9.11 10.98 -26.68
CA ASN A 120 -8.97 11.91 -27.81
C ASN A 120 -7.96 13.01 -27.43
N LEU A 121 -6.95 13.21 -28.27
CA LEU A 121 -5.91 14.22 -28.06
C LEU A 121 -6.26 15.57 -28.70
N LEU A 122 -7.28 15.62 -29.55
CA LEU A 122 -7.83 16.88 -30.06
C LEU A 122 -8.62 17.58 -28.97
N LYS A 123 -8.33 18.85 -28.75
CA LYS A 123 -9.10 19.75 -27.90
C LYS A 123 -10.33 20.24 -28.65
N ASN A 124 -11.44 20.32 -27.93
CA ASN A 124 -12.72 20.83 -28.43
C ASN A 124 -13.13 20.25 -29.80
N PRO A 125 -13.19 18.91 -29.95
CA PRO A 125 -13.57 18.29 -31.22
C PRO A 125 -15.07 18.44 -31.54
N ARG A 126 -15.90 18.81 -30.54
CA ARG A 126 -17.38 18.90 -30.64
C ARG A 126 -17.93 20.33 -30.61
N ALA A 127 -17.09 21.34 -30.84
CA ALA A 127 -17.48 22.76 -30.89
C ALA A 127 -18.17 23.35 -29.64
N GLU A 128 -18.14 22.68 -28.47
CA GLU A 128 -18.74 23.19 -27.23
C GLU A 128 -17.99 24.42 -26.67
N GLY A 129 -16.69 24.51 -26.89
CA GLY A 129 -15.82 25.59 -26.43
C GLY A 129 -15.58 26.69 -27.48
N GLN A 130 -16.55 26.93 -28.36
CA GLN A 130 -16.38 27.73 -29.57
C GLN A 130 -15.21 27.23 -30.44
N PHE A 131 -14.24 28.07 -30.81
CA PHE A 131 -13.02 27.70 -31.54
C PHE A 131 -11.81 27.46 -30.64
N SER A 132 -11.99 27.39 -29.32
CA SER A 132 -10.88 27.16 -28.38
C SER A 132 -10.08 25.91 -28.73
N GLY A 133 -8.76 26.05 -28.80
CA GLY A 133 -7.82 24.96 -29.16
C GLY A 133 -7.60 24.76 -30.66
N TRP A 134 -8.38 25.39 -31.53
CA TRP A 134 -8.19 25.37 -32.98
C TRP A 134 -7.48 26.64 -33.46
N ASN A 135 -6.49 26.48 -34.33
CA ASN A 135 -5.91 27.59 -35.08
C ASN A 135 -6.63 27.69 -36.43
N ILE A 136 -7.29 28.82 -36.68
CA ILE A 136 -7.96 29.06 -37.96
C ILE A 136 -6.92 29.48 -38.98
N LEU A 137 -6.74 28.66 -40.01
CA LEU A 137 -5.80 28.90 -41.11
C LEU A 137 -6.45 29.73 -42.21
N GLU A 138 -7.71 29.41 -42.52
CA GLU A 138 -8.51 30.10 -43.52
C GLU A 138 -9.93 30.28 -42.99
N ASP A 139 -10.50 31.46 -43.22
CA ASP A 139 -11.79 31.86 -42.67
C ASP A 139 -12.59 32.65 -43.72
N GLY A 140 -12.73 32.06 -44.91
CA GLY A 140 -13.35 32.71 -46.06
C GLY A 140 -14.86 32.92 -45.94
N GLY A 141 -15.40 33.79 -46.79
CA GLY A 141 -16.82 34.09 -46.88
C GLY A 141 -17.38 34.66 -45.57
N ASP A 142 -18.52 34.13 -45.13
CA ASP A 142 -19.16 34.46 -43.85
C ASP A 142 -18.51 33.77 -42.65
N LYS A 143 -17.28 33.26 -42.83
CA LYS A 143 -16.43 32.64 -41.80
C LYS A 143 -16.95 31.31 -41.28
N TRP A 144 -16.12 30.64 -40.49
CA TRP A 144 -16.53 29.49 -39.70
C TRP A 144 -17.63 29.88 -38.71
N LYS A 145 -18.68 29.06 -38.66
CA LYS A 145 -19.72 29.16 -37.64
C LYS A 145 -19.86 27.85 -36.88
N ILE A 146 -20.62 27.90 -35.80
CA ILE A 146 -20.97 26.74 -34.99
C ILE A 146 -22.48 26.66 -34.95
N GLU A 147 -23.01 25.50 -35.31
CA GLU A 147 -24.45 25.23 -35.36
C GLU A 147 -24.77 24.04 -34.45
N ASP A 148 -25.99 24.02 -33.91
CA ASP A 148 -26.51 22.91 -33.11
C ASP A 148 -26.98 21.76 -34.02
N VAL A 149 -26.83 20.52 -33.55
CA VAL A 149 -27.33 19.32 -34.22
C VAL A 149 -28.86 19.31 -34.11
N SER A 150 -29.55 19.23 -35.26
CA SER A 150 -31.02 19.12 -35.29
C SER A 150 -31.48 17.69 -34.99
N GLN A 151 -32.70 17.53 -34.47
CA GLN A 151 -33.29 16.21 -34.18
C GLN A 151 -33.50 15.34 -35.44
N GLU A 152 -33.51 15.95 -36.61
CA GLU A 152 -33.77 15.27 -37.89
C GLU A 152 -32.49 14.65 -38.50
N HIS A 153 -31.29 15.05 -38.05
CA HIS A 153 -29.99 14.62 -38.62
C HIS A 153 -28.97 14.27 -37.53
N LEU A 154 -29.34 13.30 -36.68
CA LEU A 154 -28.52 12.84 -35.56
C LEU A 154 -27.21 12.17 -36.02
N LEU A 155 -26.11 12.49 -35.33
CA LEU A 155 -24.88 11.71 -35.43
C LEU A 155 -25.06 10.36 -34.71
N PRO A 156 -24.31 9.31 -35.08
CA PRO A 156 -24.34 8.02 -34.38
C PRO A 156 -23.96 8.11 -32.89
N ASP A 157 -23.21 9.14 -32.50
CA ASP A 157 -22.93 9.48 -31.11
C ASP A 157 -23.87 10.63 -30.67
N GLU A 158 -24.95 10.27 -29.97
CA GLU A 158 -25.96 11.20 -29.46
C GLU A 158 -25.41 12.24 -28.46
N THR A 159 -24.17 12.05 -27.98
CA THR A 159 -23.52 13.01 -27.08
C THR A 159 -22.91 14.22 -27.81
N VAL A 160 -22.96 14.26 -29.14
CA VAL A 160 -22.52 15.39 -29.97
C VAL A 160 -23.69 16.33 -30.21
N LYS A 161 -23.59 17.58 -29.72
CA LYS A 161 -24.67 18.57 -29.81
C LYS A 161 -24.40 19.71 -30.79
N LYS A 162 -23.15 19.91 -31.19
CA LYS A 162 -22.72 21.02 -32.05
C LYS A 162 -21.70 20.54 -33.07
N TYR A 163 -21.59 21.29 -34.17
CA TYR A 163 -20.58 21.07 -35.20
C TYR A 163 -20.06 22.40 -35.76
N PHE A 164 -18.92 22.34 -36.45
CA PHE A 164 -18.34 23.47 -37.17
C PHE A 164 -18.87 23.48 -38.61
N VAL A 165 -19.28 24.65 -39.10
CA VAL A 165 -19.75 24.82 -40.48
C VAL A 165 -18.90 25.84 -41.23
N THR A 166 -18.55 25.51 -42.47
CA THR A 166 -17.76 26.33 -43.39
C THR A 166 -18.66 27.28 -44.20
N SER A 167 -18.06 28.27 -44.86
CA SER A 167 -18.77 29.21 -45.74
C SER A 167 -18.62 28.88 -47.23
N TYR A 168 -19.06 29.79 -48.11
CA TYR A 168 -18.95 29.69 -49.58
C TYR A 168 -17.54 29.96 -50.13
N THR A 169 -16.57 30.24 -49.26
CA THR A 169 -15.13 30.32 -49.58
C THR A 169 -14.39 29.40 -48.62
N SER A 170 -13.17 28.98 -48.99
CA SER A 170 -12.36 28.03 -48.21
C SER A 170 -12.23 28.43 -46.73
N CYS A 171 -12.44 27.45 -45.88
CA CYS A 171 -12.40 27.55 -44.43
C CYS A 171 -11.58 26.38 -43.91
N MET A 172 -10.46 26.65 -43.25
CA MET A 172 -9.52 25.64 -42.75
C MET A 172 -9.15 25.92 -41.30
N LYS A 173 -9.06 24.87 -40.47
CA LYS A 173 -8.58 24.95 -39.10
C LYS A 173 -7.65 23.78 -38.78
N CYS A 174 -6.65 24.00 -37.94
CA CYS A 174 -5.69 22.98 -37.54
C CYS A 174 -5.45 22.95 -36.04
N GLN A 175 -4.89 21.85 -35.54
CA GLN A 175 -4.45 21.72 -34.16
C GLN A 175 -3.14 20.93 -34.10
N LEU A 176 -2.11 21.53 -33.50
CA LEU A 176 -0.82 20.87 -33.27
C LEU A 176 -0.84 20.11 -31.95
N ILE A 177 -0.66 18.78 -32.01
CA ILE A 177 -0.62 17.91 -30.83
C ILE A 177 0.84 17.69 -30.42
N ASP A 178 1.19 18.14 -29.21
CA ASP A 178 2.49 17.90 -28.60
C ASP A 178 2.45 16.55 -27.84
N LEU A 179 2.92 15.49 -28.49
CA LEU A 179 2.89 14.14 -27.94
C LEU A 179 3.60 14.03 -26.58
N VAL A 180 4.69 14.77 -26.36
CA VAL A 180 5.42 14.76 -25.08
C VAL A 180 4.57 15.37 -23.97
N LYS A 181 3.92 16.51 -24.24
CA LYS A 181 2.97 17.12 -23.28
C LYS A 181 1.75 16.24 -23.02
N GLU A 182 1.30 15.49 -24.03
CA GLU A 182 0.22 14.50 -23.89
C GLU A 182 0.67 13.21 -23.19
N GLY A 183 1.95 13.11 -22.82
CA GLY A 183 2.53 12.04 -22.00
C GLY A 183 3.15 10.89 -22.79
N TYR A 184 3.34 11.04 -24.11
CA TYR A 184 4.02 10.07 -24.98
C TYR A 184 5.48 10.52 -25.19
N GLY A 185 6.39 9.92 -24.42
CA GLY A 185 7.81 10.31 -24.45
C GLY A 185 8.52 9.91 -25.75
N PRO A 186 9.64 10.58 -26.11
CA PRO A 186 10.35 10.34 -27.38
C PRO A 186 10.78 8.87 -27.57
N ALA A 187 11.50 8.30 -26.60
CA ALA A 187 11.96 6.91 -26.67
C ALA A 187 10.80 5.91 -26.85
N PHE A 188 9.65 6.18 -26.24
CA PHE A 188 8.47 5.34 -26.41
C PHE A 188 7.93 5.43 -27.85
N MET A 189 7.82 6.65 -28.40
CA MET A 189 7.35 6.83 -29.77
C MET A 189 8.33 6.26 -30.80
N ASP A 190 9.64 6.36 -30.54
CA ASP A 190 10.68 5.88 -31.47
C ASP A 190 10.83 4.35 -31.45
N GLU A 191 10.80 3.73 -30.27
CA GLU A 191 11.01 2.28 -30.10
C GLU A 191 9.73 1.45 -30.28
N VAL A 192 8.60 1.93 -29.75
CA VAL A 192 7.34 1.16 -29.74
C VAL A 192 6.48 1.48 -30.96
N GLN A 193 6.51 2.73 -31.45
CA GLN A 193 5.73 3.21 -32.60
C GLN A 193 4.27 2.72 -32.55
N PRO A 194 3.51 3.09 -31.49
CA PRO A 194 2.13 2.63 -31.36
C PRO A 194 1.25 3.20 -32.48
N ASP A 195 0.16 2.50 -32.79
CA ASP A 195 -0.79 2.94 -33.81
C ASP A 195 -1.37 4.32 -33.45
N ILE A 196 -1.23 5.26 -34.38
CA ILE A 196 -1.84 6.59 -34.28
C ILE A 196 -3.15 6.56 -35.05
N ILE A 197 -4.25 6.49 -34.32
CA ILE A 197 -5.59 6.39 -34.89
C ILE A 197 -6.19 7.79 -35.03
N VAL A 198 -6.52 8.16 -36.25
CA VAL A 198 -7.22 9.40 -36.59
C VAL A 198 -8.60 9.08 -37.18
N SER A 199 -9.55 9.96 -36.91
CA SER A 199 -10.90 9.88 -37.47
C SER A 199 -11.54 11.26 -37.41
N ASP A 200 -12.38 11.57 -38.39
CA ASP A 200 -13.18 12.79 -38.43
C ASP A 200 -14.59 12.49 -38.94
N TRP A 201 -15.53 13.38 -38.69
CA TRP A 201 -16.92 13.27 -39.15
C TRP A 201 -17.31 14.52 -39.93
N TYR A 202 -17.95 14.32 -41.09
CA TYR A 202 -18.37 15.42 -41.96
C TYR A 202 -19.72 15.10 -42.60
N SER A 203 -20.47 16.16 -42.92
CA SER A 203 -21.73 16.07 -43.67
C SER A 203 -21.89 17.33 -44.52
N PRO A 204 -22.38 17.22 -45.77
CA PRO A 204 -22.90 18.35 -46.52
C PRO A 204 -24.25 18.82 -45.95
N ARG A 205 -24.72 19.98 -46.40
CA ARG A 205 -26.13 20.39 -46.27
C ARG A 205 -26.92 19.85 -47.47
N TRP A 206 -28.17 19.45 -47.26
CA TRP A 206 -28.99 18.80 -48.29
C TRP A 206 -29.14 19.64 -49.57
N ASP A 207 -29.24 20.97 -49.48
CA ASP A 207 -29.54 21.89 -50.59
C ASP A 207 -28.31 22.55 -51.23
N CYS A 208 -27.09 22.16 -50.83
CA CYS A 208 -25.86 22.83 -51.24
C CYS A 208 -24.71 21.85 -51.50
N GLY A 209 -24.01 22.07 -52.62
CA GLY A 209 -22.78 21.35 -52.91
C GLY A 209 -21.61 21.90 -52.10
N CYS A 210 -20.70 21.03 -51.67
CA CYS A 210 -19.52 21.42 -50.89
C CYS A 210 -18.34 20.47 -51.11
N VAL A 211 -17.17 20.86 -50.62
CA VAL A 211 -15.95 20.05 -50.69
C VAL A 211 -15.39 19.92 -49.28
N TYR A 212 -15.12 18.68 -48.87
CA TYR A 212 -14.45 18.36 -47.61
C TYR A 212 -12.99 18.01 -47.87
N ASN A 213 -12.09 18.63 -47.11
CA ASN A 213 -10.66 18.39 -47.19
C ASN A 213 -10.09 18.07 -45.79
N PHE A 214 -9.18 17.11 -45.73
CA PHE A 214 -8.62 16.58 -44.48
C PHE A 214 -7.16 16.22 -44.68
N SER A 215 -6.30 16.58 -43.72
CA SER A 215 -4.90 16.17 -43.73
C SER A 215 -4.38 15.94 -42.32
N VAL A 216 -3.44 15.00 -42.19
CA VAL A 216 -2.73 14.71 -40.94
C VAL A 216 -1.25 14.58 -41.24
N GLU A 217 -0.44 15.27 -40.47
CA GLU A 217 1.02 15.23 -40.58
C GLU A 217 1.65 14.73 -39.28
N LEU A 218 2.54 13.75 -39.39
CA LEU A 218 3.42 13.33 -38.31
C LEU A 218 4.70 14.15 -38.39
N LEU A 219 4.99 14.93 -37.36
CA LEU A 219 6.09 15.88 -37.34
C LEU A 219 7.23 15.40 -36.44
N ASN A 220 8.47 15.66 -36.84
CA ASN A 220 9.63 15.48 -35.97
C ASN A 220 9.81 16.64 -34.99
N GLN A 221 10.84 16.57 -34.12
CA GLN A 221 11.14 17.60 -33.13
C GLN A 221 11.43 18.99 -33.73
N LYS A 222 11.86 19.07 -34.99
CA LYS A 222 12.07 20.32 -35.74
C LYS A 222 10.81 20.77 -36.50
N LYS A 223 9.65 20.16 -36.23
CA LYS A 223 8.37 20.39 -36.94
C LYS A 223 8.45 20.12 -38.45
N LYS A 224 9.33 19.22 -38.89
CA LYS A 224 9.33 18.75 -40.28
C LYS A 224 8.47 17.49 -40.40
N VAL A 225 7.74 17.40 -41.49
CA VAL A 225 6.91 16.23 -41.82
C VAL A 225 7.81 14.99 -41.98
N ILE A 226 7.46 13.94 -41.24
CA ILE A 226 8.03 12.59 -41.36
C ILE A 226 7.14 11.73 -42.24
N ARG A 227 5.82 11.84 -42.05
CA ARG A 227 4.80 11.14 -42.81
C ARG A 227 3.54 12.01 -42.86
N GLU A 228 2.84 11.97 -43.98
CA GLU A 228 1.58 12.67 -44.16
C GLU A 228 0.48 11.69 -44.59
N PHE A 229 -0.75 12.03 -44.25
CA PHE A 229 -1.95 11.40 -44.73
C PHE A 229 -2.86 12.51 -45.27
N HIS A 230 -3.04 12.51 -46.59
CA HIS A 230 -3.80 13.51 -47.31
C HIS A 230 -4.73 12.79 -48.30
N PRO A 231 -5.92 12.33 -47.86
CA PRO A 231 -6.90 11.75 -48.76
C PRO A 231 -7.38 12.77 -49.80
N ASP A 232 -7.81 12.27 -50.96
CA ASP A 232 -8.41 13.11 -52.00
C ASP A 232 -9.63 13.88 -51.44
N PRO A 233 -9.83 15.15 -51.84
CA PRO A 233 -10.99 15.92 -51.41
C PRO A 233 -12.31 15.21 -51.75
N VAL A 234 -13.25 15.24 -50.81
CA VAL A 234 -14.56 14.63 -50.99
C VAL A 234 -15.54 15.68 -51.50
N TYR A 235 -16.09 15.46 -52.68
CA TYR A 235 -17.03 16.37 -53.33
C TYR A 235 -18.47 15.92 -53.05
N PHE A 236 -19.33 16.89 -52.74
CA PHE A 236 -20.76 16.72 -52.60
C PHE A 236 -21.48 17.60 -53.61
N GLU A 237 -22.40 17.00 -54.36
CA GLU A 237 -23.26 17.73 -55.27
C GLU A 237 -24.38 18.46 -54.51
N GLN A 238 -24.95 19.45 -55.19
CA GLN A 238 -26.18 20.09 -54.76
C GLN A 238 -27.32 19.06 -54.80
N TRP A 239 -28.17 19.05 -53.78
CA TRP A 239 -29.20 18.02 -53.54
C TRP A 239 -28.58 16.68 -53.14
N ASN A 240 -28.45 16.46 -51.83
CA ASN A 240 -27.87 15.26 -51.24
C ASN A 240 -28.63 14.83 -49.98
N ASP A 241 -28.33 13.62 -49.51
CA ASP A 241 -29.06 12.99 -48.39
C ASP A 241 -28.68 13.55 -47.00
N MET A 242 -27.77 14.53 -46.90
CA MET A 242 -27.32 15.15 -45.66
C MET A 242 -26.94 14.13 -44.56
N GLN A 243 -26.18 13.11 -44.96
CA GLN A 243 -25.74 12.05 -44.05
C GLN A 243 -24.34 12.33 -43.50
N TRP A 244 -24.20 12.18 -42.18
CA TRP A 244 -22.91 12.15 -41.50
C TRP A 244 -22.09 10.93 -41.92
N LYS A 245 -20.92 11.18 -42.47
CA LYS A 245 -19.95 10.14 -42.86
C LYS A 245 -18.72 10.25 -41.97
N GLN A 246 -18.22 9.09 -41.55
CA GLN A 246 -16.91 9.02 -40.91
C GLN A 246 -15.84 9.00 -42.00
N GLY A 247 -14.90 9.94 -41.95
CA GLY A 247 -13.73 9.96 -42.82
C GLY A 247 -12.83 8.74 -42.64
N PRO A 248 -11.85 8.55 -43.54
CA PRO A 248 -11.08 7.32 -43.63
C PRO A 248 -10.46 6.93 -42.27
N ARG A 249 -10.67 5.67 -41.87
CA ARG A 249 -9.96 5.03 -40.77
C ARG A 249 -8.66 4.48 -41.34
N GLY A 250 -7.53 5.17 -41.16
CA GLY A 250 -6.29 4.72 -41.77
C GLY A 250 -5.01 5.31 -41.17
N MET A 251 -4.33 4.49 -40.36
CA MET A 251 -2.92 4.16 -40.56
C MET A 251 -2.71 2.77 -39.93
N ASP A 252 -2.99 1.71 -40.68
CA ASP A 252 -2.46 0.38 -40.35
C ASP A 252 -0.98 0.35 -40.79
N PRO A 253 -0.03 -0.05 -39.91
CA PRO A 253 1.35 -0.19 -40.32
C PRO A 253 1.50 -1.45 -41.19
N ILE A 254 1.53 -1.25 -42.51
CA ILE A 254 2.08 -2.25 -43.44
C ILE A 254 3.56 -2.36 -43.11
N LEU A 255 3.93 -3.52 -42.57
CA LEU A 255 5.28 -3.88 -42.18
C LEU A 255 6.00 -4.49 -43.39
N GLU A 256 6.61 -3.68 -44.25
CA GLU A 256 7.61 -4.17 -45.21
C GLU A 256 8.85 -3.26 -45.28
N SER A 257 9.95 -3.85 -44.78
CA SER A 257 11.37 -3.63 -45.10
C SER A 257 11.93 -2.21 -45.24
N LEU A 258 12.61 -1.75 -44.19
CA LEU A 258 13.95 -1.13 -44.27
C LEU A 258 14.72 -1.68 -43.06
N GLY A 259 15.71 -2.54 -43.21
CA GLY A 259 16.97 -2.20 -43.85
C GLY A 259 17.92 -1.67 -42.77
N THR A 260 18.62 -2.61 -42.13
CA THR A 260 19.86 -2.47 -41.32
C THR A 260 20.44 -1.07 -41.18
N LEU A 261 20.61 -0.60 -39.93
CA LEU A 261 21.77 0.20 -39.56
C LEU A 261 22.33 -0.25 -38.20
N ASP A 262 23.64 -0.38 -38.21
CA ASP A 262 24.53 -1.01 -37.25
C ASP A 262 24.54 -0.42 -35.83
N TRP A 263 24.87 -1.32 -34.91
CA TRP A 263 25.32 -1.23 -33.53
C TRP A 263 25.94 0.08 -33.04
N ILE A 264 25.57 0.52 -31.82
CA ILE A 264 26.57 0.85 -30.78
C ILE A 264 26.13 0.27 -29.42
N LEU A 265 26.90 -0.72 -29.00
CA LEU A 265 26.94 -1.28 -27.65
C LEU A 265 27.72 -0.30 -26.76
N VAL A 266 27.02 0.54 -25.99
CA VAL A 266 27.65 1.31 -24.90
C VAL A 266 27.56 0.50 -23.61
N LEU A 267 28.55 -0.37 -23.40
CA LEU A 267 28.93 -0.76 -22.04
C LEU A 267 29.59 0.45 -21.37
N ARG A 268 28.80 1.21 -20.61
CA ARG A 268 29.32 2.09 -19.55
C ARG A 268 29.02 1.48 -18.19
N ARG A 269 30.03 0.87 -17.58
CA ARG A 269 30.16 0.89 -16.12
C ARG A 269 30.36 2.36 -15.72
N ARG A 270 29.37 2.94 -15.06
CA ARG A 270 29.55 4.10 -14.18
C ARG A 270 28.66 3.94 -12.97
N SER A 271 29.29 3.70 -11.83
CA SER A 271 28.77 4.10 -10.53
C SER A 271 28.56 5.62 -10.57
N ALA A 272 27.32 6.08 -10.41
CA ALA A 272 26.98 7.46 -10.07
C ALA A 272 25.52 7.51 -9.58
N MET A 273 25.38 7.82 -8.29
CA MET A 273 24.25 8.39 -7.55
C MET A 273 22.89 8.52 -8.27
N LEU A 274 21.88 7.89 -7.67
CA LEU A 274 20.45 8.16 -7.89
C LEU A 274 20.18 9.68 -7.95
N PRO A 275 19.34 10.19 -8.87
CA PRO A 275 18.75 11.51 -8.68
C PRO A 275 17.82 11.40 -7.47
N THR A 276 18.31 11.92 -6.34
CA THR A 276 17.59 11.92 -5.07
C THR A 276 16.34 12.78 -5.21
N LEU A 277 15.16 12.15 -5.08
CA LEU A 277 13.96 12.89 -4.68
C LEU A 277 14.31 13.75 -3.46
N PRO A 278 13.85 15.02 -3.38
CA PRO A 278 14.02 15.81 -2.18
C PRO A 278 13.51 15.02 -0.97
N ILE A 279 14.24 15.05 0.15
CA ILE A 279 13.92 14.26 1.34
C ILE A 279 12.48 14.50 1.79
N ALA A 280 12.01 15.76 1.74
CA ALA A 280 10.63 16.13 2.06
C ALA A 280 9.58 15.41 1.20
N VAL A 281 9.85 15.17 -0.08
CA VAL A 281 8.93 14.43 -0.97
C VAL A 281 8.96 12.93 -0.65
N LEU A 282 10.13 12.38 -0.30
CA LEU A 282 10.23 10.98 0.15
C LEU A 282 9.53 10.76 1.50
N GLU A 283 9.62 11.71 2.43
CA GLU A 283 8.87 11.66 3.71
C GLU A 283 7.36 11.65 3.46
N GLU A 284 6.88 12.47 2.53
CA GLU A 284 5.47 12.49 2.14
C GLU A 284 5.03 11.13 1.56
N VAL A 285 5.81 10.58 0.62
CA VAL A 285 5.54 9.25 0.05
C VAL A 285 5.52 8.19 1.15
N PHE A 286 6.50 8.18 2.05
CA PHE A 286 6.58 7.18 3.12
C PHE A 286 5.44 7.29 4.12
N THR A 287 4.97 8.51 4.40
CA THR A 287 3.82 8.73 5.29
C THR A 287 2.56 8.03 4.77
N ASN A 288 2.43 7.88 3.44
CA ASN A 288 1.32 7.21 2.78
C ASN A 288 1.51 5.70 2.61
N VAL A 289 2.71 5.15 2.85
CA VAL A 289 2.98 3.70 2.80
C VAL A 289 2.61 3.06 4.15
N PRO A 290 1.98 1.86 4.18
CA PRO A 290 1.70 1.15 5.43
C PRO A 290 2.94 1.01 6.32
N ALA A 291 2.82 1.36 7.60
CA ALA A 291 3.97 1.41 8.52
C ALA A 291 4.77 0.10 8.60
N ARG A 292 4.09 -1.04 8.52
CA ARG A 292 4.74 -2.36 8.50
C ARG A 292 5.62 -2.56 7.26
N GLU A 293 5.13 -2.14 6.09
CA GLU A 293 5.88 -2.20 4.83
C GLU A 293 7.09 -1.27 4.86
N LEU A 294 6.99 -0.09 5.48
CA LEU A 294 8.14 0.79 5.66
C LEU A 294 9.28 0.10 6.41
N VAL A 295 8.97 -0.54 7.54
CA VAL A 295 9.98 -1.14 8.43
C VAL A 295 10.54 -2.45 7.85
N CYS A 296 9.68 -3.31 7.31
CA CYS A 296 10.06 -4.64 6.84
C CYS A 296 10.63 -4.64 5.41
N VAL A 297 10.21 -3.68 4.57
CA VAL A 297 10.54 -3.68 3.14
C VAL A 297 11.30 -2.42 2.76
N CYS A 298 10.73 -1.22 2.92
CA CYS A 298 11.36 0.02 2.45
C CYS A 298 12.72 0.28 3.14
N ARG A 299 12.85 -0.08 4.42
CA ARG A 299 14.11 0.03 5.18
C ARG A 299 15.25 -0.81 4.61
N LEU A 300 14.95 -1.88 3.86
CA LEU A 300 15.96 -2.78 3.28
C LEU A 300 16.35 -2.39 1.86
N VAL A 301 15.69 -1.39 1.26
CA VAL A 301 15.89 -1.00 -0.15
C VAL A 301 17.26 -0.37 -0.38
N CYS A 302 17.60 0.68 0.38
CA CYS A 302 18.90 1.35 0.29
C CYS A 302 19.21 2.14 1.57
N ARG A 303 20.45 2.65 1.70
CA ARG A 303 20.89 3.40 2.88
C ARG A 303 20.05 4.66 3.15
N GLN A 304 19.74 5.45 2.11
CA GLN A 304 18.94 6.68 2.27
C GLN A 304 17.52 6.37 2.79
N TRP A 305 16.89 5.31 2.27
CA TRP A 305 15.57 4.88 2.71
C TRP A 305 15.60 4.32 4.12
N LYS A 306 16.67 3.58 4.47
CA LYS A 306 16.91 3.14 5.84
C LYS A 306 17.02 4.32 6.79
N GLU A 307 17.84 5.32 6.48
CA GLU A 307 18.01 6.53 7.29
C GLU A 307 16.70 7.29 7.46
N LEU A 308 15.87 7.36 6.41
CA LEU A 308 14.57 8.01 6.46
C LEU A 308 13.52 7.22 7.26
N VAL A 309 13.45 5.90 7.07
CA VAL A 309 12.56 5.03 7.87
C VAL A 309 12.99 4.99 9.33
N ASP A 310 14.29 5.12 9.62
CA ASP A 310 14.80 5.20 10.99
C ASP A 310 14.76 6.64 11.54
N SER A 311 14.27 7.63 10.78
CA SER A 311 14.23 9.04 11.20
C SER A 311 13.09 9.34 12.17
N THR A 312 13.38 10.17 13.18
CA THR A 312 12.37 10.64 14.13
C THR A 312 11.30 11.52 13.47
N SER A 313 11.67 12.32 12.47
CA SER A 313 10.76 13.25 11.78
C SER A 313 9.59 12.53 11.14
N LEU A 314 9.86 11.45 10.41
CA LEU A 314 8.86 10.67 9.70
C LEU A 314 7.77 10.14 10.63
N TRP A 315 8.16 9.48 11.71
CA TRP A 315 7.21 8.88 12.65
C TRP A 315 6.48 9.91 13.48
N ARG A 316 7.14 11.01 13.86
CA ARG A 316 6.49 12.13 14.54
C ARG A 316 5.41 12.79 13.69
N ASP A 317 5.70 13.06 12.42
CA ASP A 317 4.73 13.68 11.52
C ASP A 317 3.59 12.72 11.19
N ARG A 318 3.88 11.42 11.06
CA ARG A 318 2.86 10.38 10.92
C ARG A 318 1.94 10.32 12.15
N CYS A 319 2.50 10.37 13.36
CA CYS A 319 1.71 10.42 14.60
C CYS A 319 0.77 11.62 14.61
N ARG A 320 1.27 12.82 14.29
CA ARG A 320 0.45 14.04 14.22
C ARG A 320 -0.71 13.93 13.24
N ARG A 321 -0.47 13.40 12.03
CA ARG A 321 -1.52 13.24 11.01
C ARG A 321 -2.61 12.24 11.41
N GLU A 322 -2.23 11.18 12.12
CA GLU A 322 -3.16 10.17 12.62
C GLU A 322 -3.75 10.53 14.00
N GLY A 323 -3.44 11.72 14.55
CA GLY A 323 -3.98 12.21 15.83
C GLY A 323 -3.36 11.57 17.08
N TYR A 324 -2.18 10.96 16.96
CA TYR A 324 -1.46 10.39 18.08
C TYR A 324 -0.55 11.45 18.72
N GLU A 325 -0.92 11.88 19.92
CA GLU A 325 -0.14 12.83 20.73
C GLU A 325 0.32 12.18 22.04
N PRO A 326 1.55 12.45 22.51
CA PRO A 326 2.01 11.99 23.82
C PRO A 326 1.19 12.67 24.92
N ARG A 327 0.71 11.91 25.91
CA ARG A 327 -0.07 12.46 27.03
C ARG A 327 0.75 13.36 27.94
N ASN A 328 2.07 13.19 27.95
CA ASN A 328 2.98 14.00 28.76
C ASN A 328 4.04 14.66 27.87
N ALA A 329 3.78 15.91 27.45
CA ALA A 329 4.67 16.69 26.59
C ALA A 329 6.04 17.02 27.24
N SER A 330 6.16 16.86 28.56
CA SER A 330 7.36 17.19 29.33
C SER A 330 8.46 16.14 29.24
N ASN A 331 8.16 14.92 28.75
CA ASN A 331 9.15 13.84 28.66
C ASN A 331 9.47 13.52 27.19
N PRO A 332 10.71 13.73 26.71
CA PRO A 332 11.05 13.46 25.33
C PRO A 332 10.98 11.97 25.02
N LEU A 333 10.10 11.58 24.10
CA LEU A 333 9.98 10.21 23.60
C LEU A 333 11.29 9.77 22.93
N LYS A 334 11.80 8.60 23.34
CA LYS A 334 13.07 8.04 22.83
C LYS A 334 12.95 7.42 21.43
N ASP A 335 11.81 6.78 21.10
CA ASP A 335 11.57 6.14 19.81
C ASP A 335 10.13 6.41 19.31
N TRP A 336 10.00 7.33 18.34
CA TRP A 336 8.70 7.70 17.75
C TRP A 336 8.09 6.60 16.89
N ARG A 337 8.90 5.73 16.29
CA ARG A 337 8.39 4.57 15.54
C ARG A 337 7.69 3.61 16.48
N GLN A 338 8.35 3.30 17.59
CA GLN A 338 7.78 2.44 18.61
C GLN A 338 6.51 3.04 19.23
N PHE A 339 6.54 4.33 19.56
CA PHE A 339 5.36 5.08 20.02
C PHE A 339 4.19 4.91 19.03
N TYR A 340 4.43 5.16 17.74
CA TYR A 340 3.41 4.99 16.69
C TYR A 340 2.77 3.60 16.69
N PHE A 341 3.59 2.54 16.67
CA PHE A 341 3.06 1.17 16.63
C PHE A 341 2.31 0.77 17.90
N LEU A 342 2.73 1.28 19.06
CA LEU A 342 2.03 1.07 20.33
C LEU A 342 0.69 1.82 20.35
N CYS A 343 0.66 3.10 19.97
CA CYS A 343 -0.57 3.88 19.86
C CYS A 343 -1.57 3.26 18.89
N LYS A 344 -1.12 2.83 17.71
CA LYS A 344 -1.97 2.21 16.69
C LYS A 344 -2.59 0.89 17.12
N ARG A 345 -1.95 0.18 18.04
CA ARG A 345 -2.42 -1.12 18.57
C ARG A 345 -3.11 -1.00 19.92
N ARG A 346 -3.09 0.19 20.52
CA ARG A 346 -3.64 0.46 21.85
C ARG A 346 -5.13 0.16 21.87
N ARG A 347 -5.50 -0.76 22.75
CA ARG A 347 -6.88 -1.18 23.01
C ARG A 347 -6.94 -1.90 24.35
N ASN A 348 -8.12 -2.00 24.94
CA ASN A 348 -8.33 -2.87 26.09
C ASN A 348 -8.20 -4.34 25.66
N LEU A 349 -7.35 -5.09 26.37
CA LEU A 349 -7.09 -6.51 26.11
C LEU A 349 -8.05 -7.44 26.86
N LEU A 350 -8.79 -6.93 27.85
CA LEU A 350 -9.84 -7.69 28.53
C LEU A 350 -11.09 -7.82 27.65
N LYS A 351 -11.68 -9.02 27.64
CA LYS A 351 -13.00 -9.27 27.03
C LYS A 351 -14.11 -8.96 28.03
N ASN A 352 -15.26 -8.53 27.53
CA ASN A 352 -16.44 -8.18 28.31
C ASN A 352 -16.12 -7.35 29.60
N PRO A 353 -15.41 -6.21 29.50
CA PRO A 353 -15.02 -5.43 30.67
C PRO A 353 -16.17 -4.68 31.34
N ARG A 354 -17.29 -4.49 30.64
CA ARG A 354 -18.44 -3.66 31.06
C ARG A 354 -19.71 -4.46 31.37
N ALA A 355 -19.62 -5.80 31.38
CA ALA A 355 -20.75 -6.70 31.55
C ALA A 355 -21.86 -6.48 30.49
N GLU A 356 -21.49 -6.12 29.26
CA GLU A 356 -22.44 -5.79 28.19
C GLU A 356 -23.00 -7.03 27.49
N GLU A 357 -22.17 -8.05 27.32
CA GLU A 357 -22.51 -9.34 26.70
C GLU A 357 -23.49 -10.15 27.58
N GLU A 358 -24.15 -11.13 26.96
CA GLU A 358 -24.91 -12.14 27.71
C GLU A 358 -23.92 -13.01 28.51
N ASP A 359 -24.25 -13.29 29.78
CA ASP A 359 -23.43 -14.04 30.73
C ASP A 359 -22.02 -13.47 31.02
N PHE A 360 -21.18 -14.26 31.68
CA PHE A 360 -19.79 -13.94 32.04
C PHE A 360 -18.81 -14.27 30.92
N ASP A 361 -19.22 -14.14 29.65
CA ASP A 361 -18.39 -14.53 28.52
C ASP A 361 -17.01 -13.83 28.54
N GLY A 362 -15.99 -14.59 28.19
CA GLY A 362 -14.59 -14.19 28.31
C GLY A 362 -14.01 -14.22 29.73
N TRP A 363 -14.80 -14.36 30.79
CA TRP A 363 -14.31 -14.46 32.18
C TRP A 363 -14.27 -15.91 32.68
N ASN A 364 -13.16 -16.29 33.30
CA ASN A 364 -13.06 -17.53 34.05
C ASN A 364 -13.50 -17.30 35.50
N ILE A 365 -14.64 -17.88 35.88
CA ILE A 365 -15.16 -17.81 37.25
C ILE A 365 -14.33 -18.72 38.16
N VAL A 366 -13.52 -18.14 39.04
CA VAL A 366 -12.64 -18.85 39.97
C VAL A 366 -13.40 -19.26 41.23
N LYS A 367 -14.28 -18.39 41.72
CA LYS A 367 -15.20 -18.66 42.83
C LYS A 367 -16.55 -18.01 42.54
N ASN A 368 -17.61 -18.69 42.91
CA ASN A 368 -18.99 -18.26 42.71
C ASN A 368 -19.81 -18.49 44.00
N GLY A 369 -19.34 -17.92 45.11
CA GLY A 369 -19.94 -18.14 46.43
C GLY A 369 -21.31 -17.49 46.60
N GLY A 370 -22.09 -17.97 47.57
CA GLY A 370 -23.43 -17.48 47.87
C GLY A 370 -24.38 -17.67 46.68
N ASP A 371 -25.09 -16.62 46.31
CA ASP A 371 -25.97 -16.61 45.12
C ASP A 371 -25.18 -16.34 43.81
N GLY A 372 -23.84 -16.39 43.89
CA GLY A 372 -22.94 -16.25 42.77
C GLY A 372 -22.72 -14.81 42.30
N TRP A 373 -22.13 -14.66 41.13
CA TRP A 373 -22.04 -13.39 40.43
C TRP A 373 -23.37 -13.02 39.77
N ASN A 374 -23.67 -11.73 39.73
CA ASN A 374 -24.78 -11.18 38.94
C ASN A 374 -24.33 -10.00 38.07
N VAL A 375 -25.14 -9.65 37.09
CA VAL A 375 -24.96 -8.48 36.24
C VAL A 375 -26.13 -7.52 36.47
N GLU A 376 -25.83 -6.30 36.89
CA GLU A 376 -26.81 -5.29 37.24
C GLU A 376 -26.60 -4.00 36.44
N ASN A 377 -27.67 -3.20 36.30
CA ASN A 377 -27.58 -1.89 35.67
C ASN A 377 -26.93 -0.87 36.61
N VAL A 378 -26.10 0.01 36.05
CA VAL A 378 -25.56 1.16 36.78
C VAL A 378 -26.71 2.09 37.20
N SER A 379 -26.74 2.46 38.48
CA SER A 379 -27.75 3.38 39.01
C SER A 379 -27.66 4.76 38.35
N ARG A 380 -28.82 5.36 38.05
CA ARG A 380 -28.91 6.75 37.54
C ARG A 380 -28.50 7.77 38.59
N GLU A 381 -28.64 7.43 39.87
CA GLU A 381 -28.29 8.30 41.01
C GLU A 381 -26.78 8.32 41.27
N TYR A 382 -26.10 7.19 41.02
CA TYR A 382 -24.65 7.02 41.23
C TYR A 382 -23.95 6.56 39.94
N PRO A 383 -23.89 7.42 38.89
CA PRO A 383 -23.30 7.05 37.60
C PRO A 383 -21.76 6.99 37.66
N LEU A 384 -21.15 6.22 36.76
CA LEU A 384 -19.72 6.34 36.46
C LEU A 384 -19.42 7.64 35.69
N PRO A 385 -18.17 8.16 35.73
CA PRO A 385 -17.78 9.29 34.90
C PRO A 385 -17.99 9.05 33.40
N ASP A 386 -17.71 7.83 32.92
CA ASP A 386 -18.06 7.41 31.57
C ASP A 386 -19.52 6.92 31.52
N ARG A 387 -20.40 7.76 30.97
CA ARG A 387 -21.84 7.48 30.82
C ARG A 387 -22.15 6.37 29.80
N ALA A 388 -21.17 5.93 29.00
CA ALA A 388 -21.34 4.78 28.13
C ALA A 388 -21.42 3.45 28.90
N VAL A 389 -20.89 3.41 30.14
CA VAL A 389 -20.94 2.20 30.99
C VAL A 389 -22.32 2.05 31.60
N ARG A 390 -23.07 1.02 31.17
CA ARG A 390 -24.47 0.81 31.58
C ARG A 390 -24.67 -0.33 32.57
N LYS A 391 -23.76 -1.29 32.63
CA LYS A 391 -23.84 -2.49 33.46
C LYS A 391 -22.60 -2.67 34.32
N HIS A 392 -22.72 -3.48 35.37
CA HIS A 392 -21.62 -3.87 36.23
C HIS A 392 -21.83 -5.29 36.78
N PHE A 393 -20.75 -5.91 37.22
CA PHE A 393 -20.77 -7.19 37.93
C PHE A 393 -20.97 -6.96 39.42
N ALA A 394 -21.83 -7.75 40.07
CA ALA A 394 -22.09 -7.70 41.50
C ALA A 394 -21.75 -9.04 42.17
N THR A 395 -21.12 -8.97 43.34
CA THR A 395 -20.75 -10.15 44.14
C THR A 395 -21.78 -10.42 45.24
N SER A 396 -21.87 -11.68 45.68
CA SER A 396 -22.80 -12.12 46.72
C SER A 396 -22.14 -12.10 48.12
N TYR A 397 -22.70 -12.85 49.07
CA TYR A 397 -22.28 -12.88 50.47
C TYR A 397 -21.07 -13.77 50.76
N ASP A 398 -20.73 -14.69 49.86
CA ASP A 398 -19.47 -15.42 49.88
C ASP A 398 -18.59 -15.01 48.70
N PHE A 399 -17.30 -15.38 48.74
CA PHE A 399 -16.32 -14.92 47.76
C PHE A 399 -16.73 -15.29 46.33
N CYS A 400 -17.02 -14.26 45.54
CA CYS A 400 -17.16 -14.31 44.10
C CYS A 400 -15.88 -13.74 43.49
N ILE A 401 -15.11 -14.56 42.76
CA ILE A 401 -13.83 -14.18 42.16
C ILE A 401 -13.85 -14.62 40.70
N LYS A 402 -13.44 -13.74 39.79
CA LYS A 402 -13.27 -14.05 38.36
C LYS A 402 -11.94 -13.56 37.85
N SER A 403 -11.47 -14.16 36.75
CA SER A 403 -10.16 -13.89 36.18
C SER A 403 -10.17 -13.94 34.66
N GLN A 404 -9.20 -13.25 34.05
CA GLN A 404 -8.87 -13.38 32.64
C GLN A 404 -7.36 -13.56 32.48
N LEU A 405 -6.97 -14.50 31.62
CA LEU A 405 -5.58 -14.73 31.23
C LEU A 405 -5.37 -14.21 29.81
N ILE A 406 -4.62 -13.14 29.67
CA ILE A 406 -4.29 -12.51 28.39
C ILE A 406 -3.01 -13.14 27.87
N ASP A 407 -3.03 -13.66 26.64
CA ASP A 407 -1.85 -14.14 25.91
C ASP A 407 -1.32 -13.00 25.03
N LEU A 408 -0.20 -12.42 25.42
CA LEU A 408 0.35 -11.24 24.77
C LEU A 408 0.78 -11.52 23.32
N VAL A 409 1.29 -12.72 23.04
CA VAL A 409 1.74 -13.10 21.70
C VAL A 409 0.53 -13.22 20.77
N LYS A 410 -0.57 -13.84 21.24
CA LYS A 410 -1.83 -13.90 20.49
C LYS A 410 -2.45 -12.53 20.27
N GLU A 411 -2.34 -11.63 21.25
CA GLU A 411 -2.77 -10.23 21.12
C GLU A 411 -1.82 -9.38 20.25
N GLY A 412 -0.73 -9.99 19.77
CA GLY A 412 0.18 -9.44 18.77
C GLY A 412 1.45 -8.78 19.33
N TYR A 413 1.68 -8.85 20.63
CA TYR A 413 2.89 -8.37 21.31
C TYR A 413 3.93 -9.50 21.37
N GLY A 414 4.86 -9.51 20.41
CA GLY A 414 5.85 -10.56 20.27
C GLY A 414 6.82 -10.67 21.45
N ALA A 415 7.36 -11.87 21.67
CA ALA A 415 8.29 -12.18 22.75
C ALA A 415 9.49 -11.21 22.84
N ALA A 416 10.25 -11.07 21.75
CA ALA A 416 11.41 -10.18 21.70
C ALA A 416 11.03 -8.71 21.98
N PHE A 417 9.87 -8.29 21.50
CA PHE A 417 9.35 -6.95 21.77
C PHE A 417 9.08 -6.74 23.26
N MET A 418 8.37 -7.69 23.92
CA MET A 418 8.12 -7.59 25.36
C MET A 418 9.40 -7.68 26.20
N ASP A 419 10.41 -8.40 25.74
CA ASP A 419 11.67 -8.59 26.47
C ASP A 419 12.62 -7.38 26.36
N GLU A 420 12.76 -6.82 25.16
CA GLU A 420 13.69 -5.74 24.86
C GLU A 420 13.11 -4.35 25.14
N VAL A 421 11.83 -4.15 24.79
CA VAL A 421 11.18 -2.83 24.88
C VAL A 421 10.56 -2.62 26.26
N GLN A 422 9.96 -3.67 26.83
CA GLN A 422 9.22 -3.63 28.08
C GLN A 422 8.25 -2.42 28.15
N PRO A 423 7.28 -2.31 27.22
CA PRO A 423 6.31 -1.21 27.23
C PRO A 423 5.47 -1.21 28.51
N ASP A 424 4.97 -0.04 28.92
CA ASP A 424 4.13 0.10 30.12
C ASP A 424 2.90 -0.82 30.01
N VAL A 425 2.68 -1.66 31.02
CA VAL A 425 1.45 -2.46 31.16
C VAL A 425 0.55 -1.75 32.15
N ILE A 426 -0.56 -1.21 31.67
CA ILE A 426 -1.50 -0.43 32.48
C ILE A 426 -2.71 -1.31 32.78
N ALA A 427 -2.96 -1.57 34.06
CA ALA A 427 -4.18 -2.24 34.51
C ALA A 427 -5.03 -1.28 35.33
N SER A 428 -6.34 -1.25 35.08
CA SER A 428 -7.26 -0.42 35.86
C SER A 428 -8.63 -1.06 36.01
N GLU A 429 -9.37 -0.59 37.00
CA GLU A 429 -10.70 -1.11 37.34
C GLU A 429 -11.52 -0.07 38.08
N TRP A 430 -12.83 -0.04 37.81
CA TRP A 430 -13.79 0.68 38.62
C TRP A 430 -14.53 -0.26 39.57
N TYR A 431 -14.62 0.14 40.84
CA TYR A 431 -15.34 -0.60 41.86
C TYR A 431 -16.18 0.33 42.75
N SER A 432 -17.25 -0.20 43.34
CA SER A 432 -18.12 0.53 44.26
C SER A 432 -18.72 -0.41 45.32
N PRO A 433 -18.73 -0.03 46.60
CA PRO A 433 -19.37 -0.80 47.66
C PRO A 433 -20.90 -0.72 47.59
N CYS A 434 -21.58 -1.67 48.24
CA CYS A 434 -22.99 -1.54 48.55
C CYS A 434 -23.24 -0.43 49.58
N GLN A 435 -24.31 0.33 49.38
CA GLN A 435 -24.73 1.37 50.34
C GLN A 435 -25.29 0.73 51.61
N ASP A 436 -26.06 -0.35 51.44
CA ASP A 436 -26.79 -0.99 52.51
C ASP A 436 -26.00 -2.11 53.21
N CYS A 437 -24.78 -2.41 52.76
CA CYS A 437 -23.97 -3.51 53.30
C CYS A 437 -22.46 -3.22 53.24
N GLY A 438 -21.73 -3.71 54.25
CA GLY A 438 -20.28 -3.77 54.18
C GLY A 438 -19.80 -4.84 53.21
N CYS A 439 -18.63 -4.66 52.61
CA CYS A 439 -18.07 -5.62 51.65
C CYS A 439 -16.55 -5.63 51.67
N VAL A 440 -15.97 -6.70 51.14
CA VAL A 440 -14.54 -6.87 50.90
C VAL A 440 -14.30 -6.93 49.40
N TYR A 441 -13.31 -6.18 48.92
CA TYR A 441 -12.87 -6.17 47.54
C TYR A 441 -11.42 -6.68 47.42
N GLN A 442 -11.16 -7.50 46.41
CA GLN A 442 -9.86 -8.06 46.08
C GLN A 442 -9.54 -7.77 44.61
N PHE A 443 -8.28 -7.37 44.36
CA PHE A 443 -7.74 -7.05 43.04
C PHE A 443 -6.32 -7.57 42.95
N CYS A 444 -5.96 -8.23 41.86
CA CYS A 444 -4.62 -8.77 41.66
C CYS A 444 -4.32 -8.89 40.17
N VAL A 445 -3.20 -8.31 39.73
CA VAL A 445 -2.71 -8.42 38.37
C VAL A 445 -1.30 -8.99 38.41
N GLU A 446 -1.05 -10.02 37.61
CA GLU A 446 0.21 -10.75 37.60
C GLU A 446 0.75 -10.81 36.16
N LEU A 447 2.00 -10.43 36.00
CA LEU A 447 2.78 -10.62 34.79
C LEU A 447 3.45 -12.00 34.87
N LEU A 448 3.21 -12.85 33.88
CA LEU A 448 3.62 -14.25 33.91
C LEU A 448 4.55 -14.60 32.74
N ASP A 449 5.45 -15.53 32.97
CA ASP A 449 6.36 -16.08 31.96
C ASP A 449 5.68 -17.11 31.03
N GLN A 450 6.43 -17.71 30.10
CA GLN A 450 5.93 -18.74 29.19
C GLN A 450 5.36 -20.00 29.90
N ASN A 451 5.82 -20.29 31.12
CA ASN A 451 5.37 -21.39 31.95
C ASN A 451 4.22 -20.97 32.89
N LYS A 452 3.73 -19.73 32.76
CA LYS A 452 2.72 -19.10 33.63
C LYS A 452 3.19 -18.91 35.08
N MET A 453 4.51 -18.83 35.29
CA MET A 453 5.12 -18.47 36.57
C MET A 453 5.12 -16.94 36.72
N VAL A 454 4.90 -16.47 37.95
CA VAL A 454 4.83 -15.03 38.24
C VAL A 454 6.21 -14.40 38.15
N ILE A 455 6.34 -13.38 37.28
CA ILE A 455 7.51 -12.51 37.19
C ILE A 455 7.31 -11.30 38.13
N GLN A 456 6.17 -10.62 38.00
CA GLN A 456 5.82 -9.48 38.83
C GLN A 456 4.32 -9.49 39.11
N LYS A 457 3.90 -8.93 40.25
CA LYS A 457 2.50 -8.83 40.60
C LYS A 457 2.17 -7.54 41.34
N PHE A 458 0.96 -7.07 41.14
CA PHE A 458 0.33 -6.03 41.92
C PHE A 458 -0.97 -6.57 42.52
N CYS A 459 -0.93 -6.89 43.81
CA CYS A 459 -2.06 -7.46 44.54
C CYS A 459 -2.15 -6.71 45.88
N PRO A 460 -2.80 -5.53 45.89
CA PRO A 460 -2.97 -4.75 47.12
C PRO A 460 -3.71 -5.56 48.18
N SER A 461 -3.53 -5.18 49.45
CA SER A 461 -4.31 -5.76 50.55
C SER A 461 -5.81 -5.61 50.26
N PRO A 462 -6.64 -6.63 50.58
CA PRO A 462 -8.09 -6.55 50.38
C PRO A 462 -8.67 -5.29 51.02
N LEU A 463 -9.50 -4.58 50.26
CA LEU A 463 -10.16 -3.37 50.74
C LEU A 463 -11.46 -3.74 51.43
N SER A 464 -11.60 -3.37 52.71
CA SER A 464 -12.81 -3.58 53.50
C SER A 464 -13.60 -2.29 53.63
N PHE A 465 -14.90 -2.37 53.36
CA PHE A 465 -15.85 -1.27 53.50
C PHE A 465 -16.85 -1.61 54.61
N HIS A 466 -16.97 -0.73 55.59
CA HIS A 466 -17.92 -0.89 56.69
C HIS A 466 -19.23 -0.17 56.40
N TYR A 467 -20.33 -0.71 56.91
CA TYR A 467 -21.63 -0.03 56.90
C TYR A 467 -21.72 1.00 58.05
N PRO A 468 -22.34 2.17 57.86
CA PRO A 468 -22.92 2.66 56.60
C PRO A 468 -21.86 3.18 55.63
N ASN A 469 -22.10 3.01 54.33
CA ASN A 469 -21.25 3.56 53.28
C ASN A 469 -22.11 4.16 52.16
N VAL A 470 -21.50 4.97 51.31
CA VAL A 470 -22.17 5.56 50.14
C VAL A 470 -21.69 4.84 48.89
N MET A 471 -22.61 4.58 47.95
CA MET A 471 -22.22 4.13 46.61
C MET A 471 -21.40 5.21 45.93
N ASN A 472 -20.10 4.96 45.77
CA ASN A 472 -19.22 5.85 45.03
C ASN A 472 -18.22 5.02 44.24
N TRP A 473 -18.24 5.20 42.92
CA TRP A 473 -17.32 4.54 42.00
C TRP A 473 -15.91 5.09 42.20
N ARG A 474 -14.98 4.18 42.50
CA ARG A 474 -13.55 4.48 42.65
C ARG A 474 -12.77 3.72 41.61
N GLN A 475 -11.70 4.32 41.12
CA GLN A 475 -10.80 3.66 40.19
C GLN A 475 -9.53 3.22 40.91
N ILE A 476 -9.16 1.95 40.74
CA ILE A 476 -7.80 1.48 40.99
C ILE A 476 -7.05 1.42 39.66
N LYS A 477 -5.81 1.91 39.63
CA LYS A 477 -4.94 1.89 38.45
C LYS A 477 -3.52 1.55 38.88
N HIS A 478 -2.88 0.65 38.15
CA HIS A 478 -1.48 0.29 38.32
C HIS A 478 -0.77 0.27 36.97
N VAL A 479 0.50 0.65 36.96
CA VAL A 479 1.34 0.66 35.77
C VAL A 479 2.60 -0.14 36.08
N PHE A 480 2.78 -1.28 35.42
CA PHE A 480 4.03 -2.02 35.50
C PHE A 480 5.04 -1.42 34.53
N ARG A 481 6.24 -1.13 35.04
CA ARG A 481 7.40 -0.62 34.30
C ARG A 481 8.61 -1.42 34.69
N ASP A 482 9.57 -1.53 33.78
CA ASP A 482 10.86 -2.19 34.02
C ASP A 482 10.69 -3.59 34.68
N TYR A 483 9.68 -4.34 34.21
CA TYR A 483 9.27 -5.62 34.79
C TYR A 483 10.21 -6.79 34.45
N GLY A 484 11.25 -6.54 33.66
CA GLY A 484 12.21 -7.53 33.22
C GLY A 484 11.73 -8.35 32.02
N PRO A 485 12.65 -9.09 31.36
CA PRO A 485 12.28 -9.93 30.23
C PRO A 485 11.50 -11.16 30.67
N GLY A 486 10.77 -11.76 29.73
CA GLY A 486 10.10 -13.05 29.89
C GLY A 486 8.57 -12.96 29.97
N VAL A 487 7.98 -11.78 30.10
CA VAL A 487 6.51 -11.64 30.22
C VAL A 487 5.80 -12.11 28.94
N ARG A 488 4.91 -13.09 29.07
CA ARG A 488 4.11 -13.67 27.97
C ARG A 488 2.61 -13.64 28.25
N PHE A 489 2.22 -13.64 29.52
CA PHE A 489 0.81 -13.55 29.89
C PHE A 489 0.57 -12.49 30.96
N ILE A 490 -0.65 -11.99 31.00
CA ILE A 490 -1.15 -11.15 32.09
C ILE A 490 -2.37 -11.85 32.68
N ARG A 491 -2.33 -12.17 33.98
CA ARG A 491 -3.48 -12.67 34.71
C ARG A 491 -4.10 -11.53 35.49
N PHE A 492 -5.34 -11.18 35.15
CA PHE A 492 -6.13 -10.17 35.83
C PHE A 492 -7.20 -10.88 36.67
N THR A 493 -7.20 -10.67 37.98
CA THR A 493 -8.10 -11.35 38.93
C THR A 493 -8.72 -10.33 39.87
N HIS A 494 -10.03 -10.45 40.07
CA HIS A 494 -10.74 -9.57 40.99
C HIS A 494 -12.01 -10.21 41.55
N GLY A 495 -12.57 -9.55 42.56
CA GLY A 495 -13.87 -9.88 43.10
C GLY A 495 -13.97 -9.52 44.56
N GLY A 496 -14.83 -10.23 45.28
CA GLY A 496 -15.14 -9.85 46.65
C GLY A 496 -16.33 -10.59 47.20
N LYS A 497 -16.82 -10.08 48.33
CA LYS A 497 -18.02 -10.56 49.00
C LYS A 497 -18.60 -9.50 49.91
N ASP A 498 -19.83 -9.70 50.37
CA ASP A 498 -20.37 -8.93 51.48
C ASP A 498 -19.71 -9.30 52.83
N THR A 499 -20.02 -8.54 53.89
CA THR A 499 -19.61 -8.85 55.26
C THR A 499 -20.75 -9.14 56.22
N ARG A 500 -22.00 -9.26 55.73
CA ARG A 500 -23.20 -9.47 56.57
C ARG A 500 -23.90 -10.79 56.33
N PHE A 501 -23.47 -11.57 55.35
CA PHE A 501 -24.07 -12.84 54.97
C PHE A 501 -25.54 -12.70 54.56
N TRP A 502 -25.87 -11.65 53.79
CA TRP A 502 -27.23 -11.41 53.31
C TRP A 502 -27.43 -12.02 51.93
N ALA A 503 -28.46 -12.86 51.79
CA ALA A 503 -28.86 -13.43 50.51
C ALA A 503 -29.07 -12.34 49.46
N GLY A 504 -28.64 -12.55 48.22
CA GLY A 504 -28.58 -11.56 47.14
C GLY A 504 -27.17 -11.04 46.83
N TRP A 505 -27.10 -9.88 46.17
CA TRP A 505 -25.86 -9.29 45.61
C TRP A 505 -25.45 -8.01 46.33
N TYR A 506 -25.26 -8.12 47.64
CA TYR A 506 -24.88 -7.01 48.52
C TYR A 506 -23.37 -6.78 48.65
N GLY A 507 -22.55 -7.52 47.89
CA GLY A 507 -21.10 -7.41 47.91
C GLY A 507 -20.57 -6.21 47.12
N ILE A 508 -19.30 -6.30 46.71
CA ILE A 508 -18.65 -5.30 45.86
C ILE A 508 -19.22 -5.32 44.44
N ARG A 509 -19.36 -4.14 43.83
CA ARG A 509 -19.69 -3.92 42.41
C ARG A 509 -18.46 -3.55 41.62
N ILE A 510 -18.31 -4.10 40.43
CA ILE A 510 -17.10 -3.96 39.61
C ILE A 510 -17.45 -3.81 38.13
N THR A 511 -16.82 -2.88 37.41
CA THR A 511 -17.01 -2.71 35.97
C THR A 511 -15.84 -1.95 35.31
N ASN A 512 -15.90 -1.81 33.99
CA ASN A 512 -15.00 -1.03 33.16
C ASN A 512 -13.51 -1.34 33.44
N SER A 513 -13.22 -2.63 33.66
CA SER A 513 -11.86 -3.14 33.84
C SER A 513 -11.05 -2.97 32.54
N SER A 514 -9.78 -2.60 32.63
CA SER A 514 -8.92 -2.44 31.46
C SER A 514 -7.52 -2.97 31.69
N VAL A 515 -6.97 -3.64 30.68
CA VAL A 515 -5.53 -3.90 30.55
C VAL A 515 -5.08 -3.37 29.20
N GLU A 516 -4.13 -2.45 29.20
CA GLU A 516 -3.58 -1.81 28.01
C GLU A 516 -2.05 -1.91 27.99
N ILE A 517 -1.48 -2.08 26.79
CA ILE A 517 -0.04 -1.92 26.54
C ILE A 517 0.16 -0.55 25.93
N SER A 518 0.99 0.28 26.57
CA SER A 518 1.15 1.70 26.22
C SER A 518 2.63 2.04 26.02
N PRO A 519 2.96 3.11 25.25
CA PRO A 519 4.32 3.63 25.21
C PRO A 519 4.83 3.98 26.61
N SER A 520 6.09 3.68 26.88
CA SER A 520 6.71 3.94 28.18
C SER A 520 6.69 5.43 28.51
N GLY A 521 6.17 5.78 29.68
CA GLY A 521 6.09 7.18 30.14
C GLY A 521 4.88 7.98 29.61
N ASP A 522 3.95 7.32 28.91
CA ASP A 522 2.69 7.92 28.40
C ASP A 522 1.50 7.73 29.37
N ALA A 523 1.69 7.07 30.51
CA ALA A 523 0.61 6.55 31.38
C ALA A 523 0.21 7.42 32.57
#